data_AF-A0A3C0SPD0-F1
#
_entry.id   AF-A0A3C0SPD0-F1
#
_cell.length_a   1.000
_cell.length_b   1.000
_cell.length_c   1.000
_cell.angle_alpha   90.00
_cell.angle_beta   90.00
_cell.angle_gamma   90.00
#
_symmetry.space_group_name_H-M   'P 1'
#
loop_
_entity.id
_entity.type
_entity.pdbx_description
1 polymer ?
#
loop_
_entity_poly.entity_id
_entity_poly.type
_entity_poly.pdbx_seq_one_letter_code
_entity_poly.pdbx_strand_id
1 'polypeptide(L)' 'KKEARIEILEYLVTKFQYDYLYGEKEVNSIIMKWHTFEDYFLLRRSLIDYKFLSRKRDGSEYWRNKHE' A
#
# COMPACT_ATOMS: atom_id res chain seq x y z
N LYS A 1 -19.58 6.76 -4.56
CA LYS A 1 -18.33 7.53 -4.24
C LYS A 1 -17.34 6.79 -3.32
N LYS A 2 -17.61 5.55 -2.87
CA LYS A 2 -16.61 4.70 -2.18
C LYS A 2 -15.80 3.82 -3.16
N GLU A 3 -16.40 3.46 -4.29
CA GLU A 3 -15.81 2.51 -5.26
C GLU A 3 -14.48 3.00 -5.86
N ALA A 4 -14.41 4.25 -6.30
CA ALA A 4 -13.18 4.81 -6.89
C ALA A 4 -11.96 4.74 -5.96
N ARG A 5 -12.14 4.72 -4.63
CA ARG A 5 -11.02 4.59 -3.69
C ARG A 5 -10.47 3.16 -3.66
N ILE A 6 -11.32 2.15 -3.79
CA ILE A 6 -10.89 0.75 -3.77
C ILE A 6 -10.11 0.44 -5.05
N GLU A 7 -10.59 0.89 -6.20
CA GLU A 7 -9.91 0.68 -7.49
C GLU A 7 -8.49 1.28 -7.50
N ILE A 8 -8.30 2.45 -6.90
CA ILE A 8 -6.97 3.07 -6.75
C ILE A 8 -6.06 2.23 -5.85
N LEU A 9 -6.60 1.68 -4.75
CA LEU A 9 -5.84 0.83 -3.83
C LEU A 9 -5.47 -0.50 -4.48
N GLU A 10 -6.38 -1.11 -5.25
CA GLU A 10 -6.10 -2.30 -6.05
C GLU A 10 -5.03 -2.03 -7.11
N TYR A 11 -5.14 -0.91 -7.83
CA TYR A 11 -4.10 -0.49 -8.76
C TYR A 11 -2.74 -0.32 -8.08
N LEU A 12 -2.70 0.34 -6.91
CA LEU A 12 -1.46 0.54 -6.17
C LEU A 12 -0.89 -0.78 -5.65
N VAL A 13 -1.72 -1.70 -5.13
CA VAL A 13 -1.25 -2.98 -4.61
C VAL A 13 -0.59 -3.81 -5.72
N THR A 14 -1.03 -3.68 -6.98
CA THR A 14 -0.37 -4.36 -8.12
C THR A 14 1.10 -3.98 -8.30
N LYS A 15 1.53 -2.83 -7.78
CA LYS A 15 2.91 -2.34 -7.86
C LYS A 15 3.81 -2.95 -6.79
N PHE A 16 3.23 -3.58 -5.77
CA PHE A 16 3.96 -4.32 -4.76
C PHE A 16 4.09 -5.78 -5.20
N GLN A 17 5.31 -6.30 -5.09
CA GLN A 17 5.61 -7.70 -5.35
C GLN A 17 5.17 -8.56 -4.17
N TYR A 18 4.77 -9.79 -4.48
CA TYR A 18 4.57 -10.82 -3.47
C TYR A 18 5.93 -11.31 -2.95
N ASP A 19 5.97 -11.79 -1.71
CA ASP A 19 7.18 -12.30 -1.03
C ASP A 19 8.32 -11.28 -0.90
N TYR A 20 8.03 -9.99 -1.08
CA TYR A 20 8.96 -8.90 -0.84
C TYR A 20 8.58 -8.11 0.40
N LEU A 21 9.55 -7.89 1.28
CA LEU A 21 9.43 -7.04 2.46
C LEU A 21 9.92 -5.64 2.10
N TYR A 22 8.99 -4.71 2.00
CA TYR A 22 9.27 -3.30 1.74
C TYR A 22 9.51 -2.56 3.05
N GLY A 23 10.55 -1.75 3.11
CA GLY A 23 10.70 -0.77 4.18
C GLY A 23 9.67 0.36 4.08
N GLU A 24 9.45 1.09 5.18
CA GLU A 24 8.57 2.28 5.18
C GLU A 24 8.90 3.25 4.03
N LYS A 25 10.19 3.56 3.84
CA LYS A 25 10.65 4.51 2.81
C LYS A 25 10.35 4.01 1.40
N GLU A 26 10.45 2.71 1.17
CA GLU A 26 10.16 2.09 -0.12
C GLU A 26 8.67 2.14 -0.42
N VAL A 27 7.82 1.80 0.55
CA VAL A 27 6.36 1.92 0.42
C VAL A 27 5.97 3.36 0.09
N ASN A 28 6.51 4.33 0.83
CA ASN A 28 6.23 5.75 0.57
C ASN A 28 6.67 6.15 -0.84
N SER A 29 7.86 5.72 -1.27
CA SER A 29 8.39 5.98 -2.62
C SER A 29 7.53 5.36 -3.72
N ILE A 30 7.07 4.11 -3.55
CA ILE A 30 6.15 3.46 -4.49
C ILE A 30 4.83 4.23 -4.58
N ILE A 31 4.22 4.58 -3.44
CA ILE A 31 2.96 5.33 -3.44
C ILE A 31 3.13 6.69 -4.11
N MET A 32 4.18 7.44 -3.80
CA MET A 32 4.46 8.74 -4.42
C MET A 32 4.81 8.64 -5.90
N LYS A 33 5.41 7.53 -6.34
CA LYS A 33 5.74 7.31 -7.75
C LYS A 33 4.52 6.99 -8.60
N TRP A 34 3.57 6.24 -8.04
CA TRP A 34 2.39 5.76 -8.76
C TRP A 34 1.13 6.60 -8.52
N HIS A 35 1.17 7.54 -7.58
CA HIS A 35 0.07 8.43 -7.29
C HIS A 35 0.57 9.87 -7.06
N THR A 36 -0.12 10.83 -7.66
CA THR A 36 0.10 12.26 -7.46
C THR A 36 -0.61 12.84 -6.22
N PHE A 37 -1.06 12.00 -5.28
CA PHE A 37 -1.75 12.46 -4.09
C PHE A 37 -0.70 12.96 -3.11
N GLU A 38 -0.92 14.15 -2.56
CA GLU A 38 -0.05 14.68 -1.52
C GLU A 38 -0.17 13.86 -0.21
N ASP A 39 -1.30 13.17 0.00
CA ASP A 39 -1.55 12.35 1.18
C ASP A 39 -1.23 10.85 0.97
N TYR A 40 0.04 10.54 0.72
CA TYR A 40 0.51 9.14 0.68
C TYR A 40 0.30 8.41 2.03
N PHE A 41 0.24 9.14 3.14
CA PHE A 41 -0.11 8.59 4.45
C PHE A 41 -1.51 7.99 4.48
N LEU A 42 -2.49 8.65 3.86
CA LEU A 42 -3.86 8.18 3.80
C LEU A 42 -3.96 6.93 2.92
N LEU A 43 -3.25 6.90 1.79
CA LEU A 43 -3.17 5.73 0.89
C LEU A 43 -2.54 4.54 1.59
N ARG A 44 -1.39 4.74 2.26
CA ARG A 44 -0.71 3.69 3.04
C ARG A 44 -1.63 3.12 4.12
N ARG A 45 -2.33 3.99 4.86
CA ARG A 45 -3.28 3.56 5.90
C ARG A 45 -4.46 2.80 5.30
N SER A 46 -4.99 3.25 4.17
CA SER A 46 -6.07 2.57 3.46
C SER A 46 -5.63 1.20 2.94
N LEU A 47 -4.42 1.07 2.37
CA LEU A 47 -3.88 -0.22 1.94
C LEU A 47 -3.83 -1.25 3.08
N ILE A 48 -3.55 -0.80 4.31
CA ILE A 48 -3.59 -1.66 5.50
C ILE A 48 -5.02 -1.95 5.96
N ASP A 49 -5.88 -0.93 6.00
CA ASP A 49 -7.28 -1.03 6.44
C ASP A 49 -8.07 -2.04 5.59
N TYR A 50 -7.87 -1.98 4.27
CA TYR A 50 -8.45 -2.90 3.29
C TYR A 50 -7.68 -4.24 3.17
N LYS A 51 -6.67 -4.49 4.01
CA LYS A 51 -5.85 -5.71 4.01
C LYS A 51 -5.10 -5.99 2.69
N PHE A 52 -4.83 -4.98 1.86
CA PHE A 52 -3.97 -5.12 0.68
C PHE A 52 -2.49 -5.24 1.06
N LEU A 53 -2.06 -4.45 2.05
CA LEU A 53 -0.74 -4.53 2.66
C LEU A 53 -0.86 -4.93 4.12
N SER A 54 0.08 -5.75 4.58
CA SER A 54 0.34 -5.97 5.99
C SER A 54 1.57 -5.18 6.41
N ARG A 55 1.64 -4.86 7.70
CA ARG A 55 2.80 -4.22 8.31
C ARG A 55 3.29 -5.00 9.51
N LYS A 56 4.58 -4.94 9.78
CA LYS A 56 5.16 -5.42 11.03
C LYS A 56 4.66 -4.56 12.19
N ARG A 57 4.55 -5.14 13.39
CA ARG A 57 4.14 -4.40 14.61
C ARG A 57 5.03 -3.18 14.90
N ASP A 58 6.30 -3.29 14.55
CA ASP A 58 7.30 -2.22 14.70
C ASP A 58 7.18 -1.12 13.63
N GLY A 59 6.40 -1.35 12.56
CA GLY A 59 6.25 -0.40 11.45
C GLY A 59 7.44 -0.32 10.50
N SER A 60 8.50 -1.10 10.75
CA SER A 60 9.72 -1.13 9.94
C SER A 60 9.52 -1.73 8.54
N GLU A 61 8.58 -2.67 8.42
CA GLU A 61 8.42 -3.53 7.24
C GLU A 61 6.95 -3.68 6.84
N TYR A 62 6.72 -3.79 5.54
CA TYR A 62 5.42 -3.89 4.89
C TYR A 62 5.49 -4.96 3.81
N TRP A 63 4.39 -5.67 3.56
CA TRP A 63 4.33 -6.66 2.49
C TRP A 63 2.93 -6.79 1.91
N ARG A 64 2.87 -7.17 0.64
CA ARG A 64 1.61 -7.44 -0.04
C ARG A 64 0.99 -8.70 0.53
N ASN A 65 -0.28 -8.61 0.96
CA ASN A 65 -1.02 -9.79 1.34
C ASN A 65 -1.35 -10.61 0.09
N LYS A 66 -1.01 -11.89 0.13
CA LYS A 66 -1.58 -12.89 -0.78
C LYS A 66 -3.01 -13.15 -0.31
N HIS A 67 -3.92 -12.26 -0.67
CA HIS A 67 -5.34 -12.59 -0.62
C HIS A 67 -5.63 -13.35 -1.92
N GLU A 68 -5.90 -14.66 -1.78
CA GLU A 68 -6.68 -15.43 -2.75
C GLU A 68 -8.16 -15.02 -2.68
#